data_AF-A0A9D8TN22-F1
#
_entry.id   AF-A0A9D8TN22-F1
#
_cell.length_a   1.000
_cell.length_b   1.000
_cell.length_c   1.000
_cell.angle_alpha   90.00
_cell.angle_beta   90.00
_cell.angle_gamma   90.00
#
_symmetry.space_group_name_H-M   'P 1'
#
loop_
_entity.id
_entity.type
_entity.pdbx_description
1 polymer ?
#
loop_
_entity_poly.entity_id
_entity_poly.type
_entity_poly.pdbx_seq_one_letter_code
_entity_poly.pdbx_strand_id
1 'polypeptide(L)'
;MKKIYNKIKVATLVVMATLMMASCSEWLELYPEGETLLEDYWKSADDIESVLASCYLSVMDERYLQRAIVWGELRSDNMEKANKTPSDLIDILDVNIQATKSYCDLAVF
;
A
#
# COMPACT_ATOMS: atom_id res chain seq x y z
N MET A 1 -21.32 -36.17 57.02
CA MET A 1 -21.95 -35.20 56.09
C MET A 1 -21.14 -33.91 55.88
N LYS A 2 -20.66 -33.22 56.94
CA LYS A 2 -19.88 -31.96 56.81
C LYS A 2 -18.61 -32.05 55.92
N LYS A 3 -17.89 -33.17 55.95
CA LYS A 3 -16.69 -33.39 55.10
C LYS A 3 -17.00 -33.45 53.60
N ILE A 4 -18.15 -34.02 53.21
CA ILE A 4 -18.57 -34.12 51.80
C ILE A 4 -19.00 -32.74 51.29
N TYR A 5 -19.73 -31.97 52.11
CA TYR A 5 -20.13 -30.61 51.80
C TYR A 5 -18.94 -29.66 51.59
N ASN A 6 -17.88 -29.77 52.40
CA ASN A 6 -16.65 -28.99 52.19
C ASN A 6 -15.92 -29.36 50.90
N LYS A 7 -15.88 -30.64 50.51
CA LYS A 7 -15.27 -31.06 49.23
C LYS A 7 -16.05 -30.51 48.04
N ILE A 8 -17.38 -30.50 48.11
CA ILE A 8 -18.23 -29.91 47.07
C ILE A 8 -17.97 -28.41 46.96
N LYS A 9 -17.94 -27.67 48.07
CA LYS A 9 -17.62 -26.22 48.08
C LYS A 9 -16.28 -25.90 47.44
N VAL A 10 -15.24 -26.67 47.78
CA VAL A 10 -13.90 -26.48 47.20
C VAL A 10 -13.92 -26.76 45.69
N ALA A 11 -14.61 -27.82 45.25
CA ALA A 11 -14.74 -28.13 43.83
C ALA A 11 -15.45 -27.01 43.05
N THR A 12 -16.53 -26.44 43.60
CA THR A 12 -17.25 -25.32 42.95
C THR A 12 -16.37 -24.07 42.84
N LEU A 13 -15.57 -23.79 43.87
CA LEU A 13 -14.69 -22.62 43.91
C LEU A 13 -13.52 -22.73 42.93
N VAL A 14 -12.97 -23.94 42.75
CA VAL A 14 -11.94 -24.23 41.75
C VAL A 14 -12.46 -24.10 40.31
N VAL A 15 -13.68 -24.60 40.04
CA VAL A 15 -14.32 -24.43 38.72
C VAL A 15 -14.58 -22.95 38.43
N MET A 16 -15.03 -22.18 39.42
CA MET A 16 -15.30 -20.75 39.24
C MET A 16 -13.99 -19.96 39.02
N ALA A 17 -12.90 -20.31 39.71
CA ALA A 17 -11.59 -19.67 39.55
C ALA A 17 -10.95 -19.97 38.18
N THR A 18 -11.15 -21.17 37.64
CA THR A 18 -10.61 -21.55 36.31
C THR A 18 -11.34 -20.85 35.17
N LEU A 19 -12.65 -20.58 35.31
CA LEU A 19 -13.41 -19.78 34.36
C LEU A 19 -12.97 -18.30 34.32
N MET A 20 -12.43 -17.76 35.41
CA MET A 20 -11.91 -16.38 35.45
C MET A 20 -10.55 -16.22 34.77
N MET A 21 -9.85 -17.32 34.45
CA MET A 21 -8.57 -17.27 33.73
C MET A 21 -8.73 -17.36 32.20
N ALA A 22 -9.95 -17.53 31.70
CA ALA A 22 -10.24 -17.45 30.26
C ALA A 22 -10.27 -15.97 29.82
N SER A 23 -9.10 -15.44 29.47
CA SER A 23 -8.98 -14.16 28.78
C SER A 23 -9.31 -14.38 27.30
N CYS A 24 -10.28 -13.63 26.76
CA CYS A 24 -10.55 -13.58 25.33
C CYS A 24 -9.60 -12.53 24.71
N SER A 25 -8.60 -12.99 23.95
CA SER A 25 -7.60 -12.10 23.33
C SER A 25 -8.12 -11.37 22.08
N GLU A 26 -9.15 -11.90 21.41
CA GLU A 26 -9.63 -11.40 20.10
C GLU A 26 -10.93 -10.58 20.18
N TRP A 27 -11.37 -10.16 21.36
CA TRP A 27 -12.65 -9.44 21.48
C TRP A 27 -12.64 -8.04 20.84
N LEU A 28 -11.48 -7.45 20.60
CA LEU A 28 -11.37 -6.08 20.08
C LEU A 28 -10.30 -5.93 18.98
N GLU A 29 -10.20 -6.91 18.09
CA GLU A 29 -9.50 -6.70 16.82
C GLU A 29 -10.47 -6.08 15.82
N LEU A 30 -10.31 -4.78 15.58
CA LEU A 30 -11.07 -4.03 14.58
C LEU A 30 -10.23 -3.91 13.32
N TYR A 31 -10.71 -4.53 12.25
CA TYR A 31 -10.13 -4.36 10.92
C TYR A 31 -10.78 -3.16 10.23
N PRO A 32 -10.02 -2.37 9.45
CA PRO A 32 -10.57 -1.27 8.66
C PRO A 32 -11.64 -1.80 7.70
N GLU A 33 -12.83 -1.20 7.74
CA GLU A 33 -13.91 -1.55 6.82
C GLU A 33 -13.59 -1.04 5.42
N GLY A 34 -13.50 -1.96 4.45
CA GLY A 34 -13.30 -1.62 3.04
C GLY A 34 -11.85 -1.57 2.56
N GLU A 35 -10.87 -1.86 3.43
CA GLU A 35 -9.47 -2.00 3.03
C GLU A 35 -9.03 -3.47 3.05
N THR A 36 -8.16 -3.85 2.10
CA THR A 36 -7.54 -5.17 2.09
C THR A 36 -6.42 -5.22 3.12
N LEU A 37 -6.48 -6.18 4.03
CA LEU A 37 -5.41 -6.42 5.00
C LEU A 37 -4.19 -6.99 4.29
N LEU A 38 -3.00 -6.66 4.78
CA LEU A 38 -1.75 -7.18 4.21
C LEU A 38 -1.71 -8.72 4.24
N GLU A 39 -2.28 -9.32 5.29
CA GLU A 39 -2.40 -10.76 5.51
C GLU A 39 -3.31 -11.44 4.48
N ASP A 40 -4.28 -10.69 3.94
CA ASP A 40 -5.24 -11.13 2.94
C ASP A 40 -4.91 -10.64 1.52
N TYR A 41 -3.77 -9.98 1.34
CA TYR A 41 -3.45 -9.30 0.08
C TYR A 41 -3.23 -10.29 -1.08
N TRP A 42 -2.62 -11.45 -0.82
CA TRP A 42 -2.41 -12.52 -1.80
C TRP A 42 -2.92 -13.84 -1.23
N LYS A 43 -3.86 -14.49 -1.92
CA LYS A 43 -4.44 -15.77 -1.48
C LYS A 43 -4.09 -16.92 -2.45
N SER A 44 -3.80 -16.58 -3.70
CA SER A 44 -3.46 -17.51 -4.78
C SER A 44 -2.22 -17.06 -5.56
N ALA A 45 -1.64 -17.97 -6.33
CA ALA A 45 -0.54 -17.63 -7.25
C ALA A 45 -1.01 -16.63 -8.33
N ASP A 46 -2.27 -16.73 -8.77
CA ASP A 46 -2.86 -15.86 -9.78
C ASP A 46 -2.95 -14.40 -9.30
N ASP A 47 -3.12 -14.16 -7.99
CA ASP A 47 -3.11 -12.80 -7.42
C ASP A 47 -1.74 -12.14 -7.58
N ILE A 48 -0.66 -12.92 -7.39
CA ILE A 48 0.71 -12.45 -7.55
C ILE A 48 0.98 -12.15 -9.04
N GLU A 49 0.55 -13.03 -9.94
CA GLU A 49 0.68 -12.81 -11.38
C GLU A 49 -0.10 -11.56 -11.84
N SER A 50 -1.28 -11.33 -11.28
CA SER A 50 -2.11 -10.15 -11.58
C SER A 50 -1.45 -8.85 -11.13
N VAL A 51 -0.83 -8.84 -9.95
CA VAL A 51 -0.08 -7.67 -9.47
C VAL A 51 1.20 -7.45 -10.27
N LEU A 52 1.90 -8.52 -10.65
CA LEU A 52 3.06 -8.40 -11.53
C LEU A 52 2.65 -7.80 -12.89
N ALA A 53 1.56 -8.28 -13.48
CA ALA A 53 1.01 -7.74 -14.72
C ALA A 53 0.61 -6.26 -14.57
N SER A 54 0.02 -5.86 -13.45
CA SER A 54 -0.35 -4.46 -13.20
C SER A 54 0.87 -3.54 -13.07
N CYS A 55 1.98 -4.02 -12.50
CA CYS A 55 3.26 -3.28 -12.51
C CYS A 55 3.80 -3.05 -13.92
N TYR A 56 3.72 -4.05 -14.82
CA TYR A 56 4.12 -3.83 -16.21
C TYR A 56 3.20 -2.85 -16.92
N LEU A 57 1.89 -2.92 -16.66
CA LEU A 57 0.91 -1.99 -17.21
C LEU A 57 1.15 -0.55 -16.74
N SER A 58 1.52 -0.34 -15.46
CA SER A 58 1.78 1.01 -14.95
C SER A 58 3.02 1.65 -15.56
N VAL A 59 4.05 0.87 -15.89
CA VAL A 59 5.24 1.35 -16.62
C VAL A 59 4.93 1.64 -18.09
N MET A 60 3.98 0.92 -18.68
CA MET A 60 3.48 1.18 -20.04
C MET A 60 2.48 2.34 -20.11
N ASP A 61 2.09 2.92 -18.98
CA ASP A 61 1.19 4.07 -18.96
C ASP A 61 1.79 5.24 -19.74
N GLU A 62 0.94 5.91 -20.53
CA GLU A 62 1.36 6.98 -21.43
C GLU A 62 2.06 8.11 -20.64
N ARG A 63 1.55 8.44 -19.46
CA ARG A 63 2.09 9.50 -18.62
C ARG A 63 3.49 9.15 -18.11
N TYR A 64 3.70 7.89 -17.71
CA TYR A 64 5.01 7.42 -17.28
C TYR A 64 6.00 7.46 -18.43
N LEU A 65 5.64 6.90 -19.58
CA LEU A 65 6.51 6.83 -20.76
C LEU A 65 6.91 8.23 -21.26
N GLN A 66 5.94 9.15 -21.36
CA GLN A 66 6.21 10.54 -21.75
C GLN A 66 7.20 11.20 -20.80
N ARG A 67 7.03 11.03 -19.48
CA ARG A 67 7.95 11.59 -18.48
C ARG A 67 9.33 10.94 -18.55
N ALA A 68 9.41 9.63 -18.78
CA ALA A 68 10.67 8.93 -18.97
C ALA A 68 11.45 9.47 -20.18
N ILE A 69 10.76 9.73 -21.30
CA ILE A 69 11.36 10.34 -22.51
C ILE A 69 11.77 11.79 -22.24
N VAL A 70 10.92 12.59 -21.58
CA VAL A 70 11.24 14.00 -21.28
C VAL A 70 12.47 14.12 -20.38
N TRP A 71 12.60 13.27 -19.36
CA TRP A 71 13.73 13.32 -18.44
C TRP A 71 14.96 12.56 -18.93
N GLY A 72 14.80 11.55 -19.79
CA GLY A 72 15.89 10.73 -20.33
C GLY A 72 16.48 11.24 -21.64
N GLU A 73 15.63 11.68 -22.58
CA GLU A 73 16.04 12.03 -23.95
C GLU A 73 15.92 13.53 -24.23
N LEU A 74 14.85 14.19 -23.78
CA LEU A 74 14.65 15.60 -24.11
C LEU A 74 15.68 16.53 -23.45
N ARG A 75 16.22 16.13 -22.28
CA ARG A 75 17.31 16.87 -21.62
C ARG A 75 18.70 16.50 -22.18
N SER A 76 18.80 15.43 -22.95
CA SER A 76 20.04 15.11 -23.66
C SER A 76 20.16 15.98 -24.92
N ASP A 77 21.25 15.82 -25.65
CA ASP A 77 21.48 16.43 -26.96
C ASP A 77 20.82 15.66 -28.12
N ASN A 78 19.98 14.64 -27.83
CA ASN A 78 19.31 13.83 -28.85
C ASN A 78 18.07 14.50 -29.44
N MET A 79 17.52 15.54 -28.80
CA MET A 79 16.28 16.20 -29.21
C MET A 79 16.44 17.72 -29.21
N GLU A 80 15.89 18.37 -30.25
CA GLU A 80 15.91 19.83 -30.39
C GLU A 80 14.50 20.42 -30.49
N LYS A 81 14.39 21.72 -30.23
CA LYS A 81 13.14 22.48 -30.35
C LYS A 81 12.66 22.51 -31.81
N ALA A 82 11.39 22.18 -32.01
CA ALA A 82 10.70 22.32 -33.30
C ALA A 82 9.74 23.52 -33.28
N ASN A 83 9.19 23.89 -34.45
CA ASN A 83 8.31 25.05 -34.63
C ASN A 83 7.01 25.02 -33.80
N LYS A 84 6.68 23.92 -33.12
CA LYS A 84 5.48 23.75 -32.29
C LYS A 84 5.74 23.00 -30.97
N THR A 85 6.96 23.07 -30.43
CA THR A 85 7.23 22.46 -29.13
C THR A 85 6.40 23.15 -28.03
N PRO A 86 5.68 22.41 -27.18
CA PRO A 86 4.97 22.96 -26.02
C PRO A 86 5.89 23.79 -25.11
N SER A 87 5.35 24.86 -24.50
CA SER A 87 6.10 25.74 -23.60
C SER A 87 6.78 24.99 -22.46
N ASP A 88 6.10 24.01 -21.89
CA ASP A 88 6.61 23.24 -20.75
C ASP A 88 7.81 22.39 -21.14
N LEU A 89 7.86 21.89 -22.38
CA LEU A 89 9.01 21.15 -22.90
C LEU A 89 10.16 22.08 -23.28
N ILE A 90 9.85 23.31 -23.73
CA ILE A 90 10.85 24.36 -23.96
C ILE A 90 11.51 24.74 -22.63
N ASP A 91 10.74 24.89 -21.55
CA ASP A 91 11.30 25.17 -20.22
C ASP A 91 12.28 24.07 -19.78
N ILE A 92 12.00 22.80 -20.06
CA ILE A 92 12.92 21.69 -19.76
C ILE A 92 14.18 21.74 -20.63
N LEU A 93 14.03 22.01 -21.94
CA LEU A 93 15.15 22.18 -22.89
C LEU A 93 16.06 23.36 -22.52
N ASP A 94 15.47 24.48 -22.09
CA ASP A 94 16.18 25.69 -21.66
C ASP A 94 16.69 25.59 -20.20
N VAL A 95 16.55 24.42 -19.55
CA VAL A 95 16.99 24.15 -18.17
C VAL A 95 16.30 25.05 -17.12
N ASN A 96 15.10 25.52 -17.41
CA ASN A 96 14.25 26.29 -16.50
C ASN A 96 13.40 25.36 -15.61
N ILE A 97 14.06 24.70 -14.65
CA ILE A 97 13.43 23.72 -13.75
C ILE A 97 12.94 24.41 -12.49
N GLN A 98 11.64 24.72 -12.44
CA GLN A 98 10.98 25.28 -11.26
C GLN A 98 9.92 24.30 -10.73
N ALA A 99 9.77 24.22 -9.41
CA ALA A 99 8.82 23.32 -8.76
C ALA A 99 7.34 23.59 -9.15
N THR A 100 7.04 24.74 -9.74
CA THR A 100 5.71 25.12 -10.24
C THR A 100 5.38 24.53 -11.61
N LYS A 101 6.35 23.93 -12.32
CA LYS A 101 6.19 23.39 -13.68
C LYS A 101 5.65 21.96 -13.64
N SER A 102 4.77 21.61 -14.58
CA SER A 102 4.05 20.32 -14.60
C SER A 102 4.97 19.08 -14.58
N TYR A 103 6.07 19.11 -15.34
CA TYR A 103 7.04 18.01 -15.38
C TYR A 103 7.92 17.91 -14.13
N CYS A 104 7.98 18.96 -13.30
CA CYS A 104 8.75 19.01 -12.06
C CYS A 104 7.94 18.59 -10.83
N ASP A 105 6.64 18.37 -10.98
CA ASP A 105 5.82 17.75 -9.95
C ASP A 105 6.13 16.25 -9.88
N LEU A 106 6.83 15.86 -8.81
CA LEU A 106 7.24 14.49 -8.54
C LEU A 106 6.16 13.69 -7.81
N ALA A 107 5.13 14.34 -7.24
CA ALA A 107 4.05 13.66 -6.53
C ALA A 107 3.10 12.90 -7.48
N VAL A 108 3.27 13.11 -8.79
CA VAL A 108 2.49 12.43 -9.83
C VAL A 108 3.31 11.42 -10.66
N PHE A 109 4.49 11.07 -10.16
CA PHE A 109 5.15 9.80 -10.49
C PHE A 109 4.56 8.67 -9.65
#